data_AF-A0A1Q9E906-F1
#
_entry.id   AF-A0A1Q9E906-F1
#
_cell.length_a   1.000
_cell.length_b   1.000
_cell.length_c   1.000
_cell.angle_alpha   90.00
_cell.angle_beta   90.00
_cell.angle_gamma   90.00
#
_symmetry.space_group_name_H-M   'P 1'
#
loop_
_entity.id
_entity.type
_entity.pdbx_description
1 polymer ?
#
loop_
_entity_poly.entity_id
_entity_poly.type
_entity_poly.pdbx_seq_one_letter_code
_entity_poly.pdbx_strand_id
1 'polypeptide(L)'
;MLFDGYSGTKDSKEYRCLATCKVDPFSAWPPWVERRGDARGGRAASRPFGAAFDGEPQAWRQLLTALGEVGRKYGKTPSQVAINWVLCQGAVAIPGARSASQAAENAGAMGWRLQAEDTAYLASLGARGQTSDFQHG
;
A
#
# COMPACT_ATOMS: atom_id res chain seq x y z
N MET A 1 1.88 -34.73 -25.24
CA MET A 1 2.83 -35.16 -24.20
C MET A 1 2.95 -33.98 -23.24
N LEU A 2 2.08 -33.89 -22.24
CA LEU A 2 2.14 -34.51 -20.90
C LEU A 2 3.08 -33.76 -19.95
N PHE A 3 2.46 -33.30 -18.86
CA PHE A 3 3.05 -32.78 -17.63
C PHE A 3 4.08 -33.74 -17.04
N ASP A 4 5.15 -33.19 -16.48
CA ASP A 4 5.86 -33.66 -15.29
C ASP A 4 6.50 -32.40 -14.70
N GLY A 5 6.40 -32.02 -13.43
CA GLY A 5 6.01 -32.72 -12.23
C GLY A 5 6.75 -32.01 -11.10
N TYR A 6 6.12 -31.00 -10.48
CA TYR A 6 6.69 -30.33 -9.30
C TYR A 6 6.43 -31.23 -8.08
N SER A 7 7.34 -32.18 -7.84
CA SER A 7 7.39 -32.96 -6.60
C SER A 7 8.74 -32.72 -5.94
N GLY A 8 8.74 -31.95 -4.84
CA GLY A 8 9.97 -31.60 -4.13
C GLY A 8 9.69 -30.87 -2.82
N THR A 9 9.23 -31.66 -1.84
CA THR A 9 9.42 -31.56 -0.38
C THR A 9 9.88 -30.22 0.23
N LYS A 10 9.11 -29.75 1.22
CA LYS A 10 9.50 -28.73 2.20
C LYS A 10 10.93 -28.97 2.73
N ASP A 11 11.86 -28.07 2.41
CA ASP A 11 13.01 -27.85 3.29
C ASP A 11 13.39 -26.37 3.29
N SER A 12 13.18 -25.73 4.44
CA SER A 12 13.25 -24.29 4.68
C SER A 12 14.67 -23.83 5.04
N LYS A 13 15.70 -24.38 4.37
CA LYS A 13 17.10 -24.17 4.78
C LYS A 13 18.08 -24.01 3.62
N GLU A 14 17.82 -23.10 2.69
CA GLU A 14 18.90 -22.67 1.79
C GLU A 14 18.78 -21.22 1.29
N TYR A 15 18.93 -20.28 2.21
CA TYR A 15 19.49 -18.96 1.91
C TYR A 15 20.68 -18.74 2.86
N ARG A 16 21.81 -19.36 2.52
CA ARG A 16 23.07 -19.20 3.26
C ARG A 16 23.78 -17.96 2.72
N CYS A 17 23.64 -16.85 3.42
CA CYS A 17 24.39 -15.63 3.21
C CYS A 17 25.90 -15.91 3.41
N LEU A 18 26.70 -15.77 2.33
CA LEU A 18 28.16 -15.89 2.41
C LEU A 18 28.73 -14.61 3.01
N ALA A 19 29.02 -14.67 4.31
CA ALA A 19 29.64 -13.61 5.08
C ALA A 19 31.17 -13.55 4.87
N THR A 20 31.65 -12.76 3.91
CA THR A 20 33.06 -12.29 3.87
C THR A 20 33.29 -10.90 3.23
N CYS A 21 32.28 -10.02 3.15
CA CYS A 21 32.53 -8.60 2.85
C CYS A 21 32.39 -7.76 4.12
N LYS A 22 33.54 -7.41 4.72
CA LYS A 22 33.70 -6.45 5.82
C LYS A 22 33.58 -5.01 5.30
N VAL A 23 32.43 -4.69 4.73
CA VAL A 23 31.93 -3.32 4.56
C VAL A 23 30.50 -3.34 5.06
N ASP A 24 30.23 -2.62 6.15
CA ASP A 24 28.88 -2.47 6.67
C ASP A 24 28.11 -1.56 5.70
N PRO A 25 27.07 -2.05 4.99
CA PRO A 25 26.32 -1.25 4.01
C PRO A 25 25.53 -0.10 4.66
N PHE A 26 25.51 -0.01 5.99
CA PHE A 26 24.90 1.08 6.77
C PHE A 26 25.90 2.08 7.37
N SER A 27 27.20 1.95 7.10
CA SER A 27 28.24 2.80 7.73
C SER A 27 28.58 4.09 6.98
N ALA A 28 28.01 4.32 5.78
CA ALA A 28 28.27 5.50 4.95
C ALA A 28 26.99 6.30 4.65
N TRP A 29 26.15 6.51 5.66
CA TRP A 29 24.99 7.38 5.51
C TRP A 29 25.41 8.86 5.54
N PRO A 30 24.81 9.72 4.69
CA PRO A 30 25.12 11.15 4.66
C PRO A 30 24.83 11.85 6.01
N PRO A 31 25.46 13.01 6.28
CA PRO A 31 25.38 13.71 7.58
C PRO A 31 23.96 14.08 8.03
N TRP A 32 22.98 14.12 7.13
CA TRP A 32 21.59 14.46 7.44
C TRP A 32 20.73 13.26 7.86
N VAL A 33 21.27 12.04 7.92
CA VAL A 33 20.58 10.88 8.49
C VAL A 33 21.07 10.62 9.91
N GLU A 34 20.74 11.55 10.80
CA GLU A 34 20.99 11.44 12.23
C GLU A 34 20.12 10.33 12.83
N ARG A 35 20.77 9.36 13.47
CA ARG A 35 20.13 8.25 14.20
C ARG A 35 19.54 8.78 15.51
N ARG A 36 18.37 9.41 15.48
CA ARG A 36 17.71 9.87 16.72
C ARG A 36 17.35 8.68 17.62
N GLY A 37 18.12 8.51 18.68
CA GLY A 37 18.00 7.39 19.59
C GLY A 37 18.65 7.63 20.95
N ASP A 38 18.44 8.80 21.57
CA ASP A 38 18.75 9.05 22.97
C ASP A 38 17.62 9.84 23.66
N ALA A 39 17.10 9.24 24.73
CA ALA A 39 16.01 9.74 25.53
C ALA A 39 16.49 10.91 26.41
N ARG A 40 15.87 12.10 26.24
CA ARG A 40 15.54 13.12 27.25
C ARG A 40 15.06 14.39 26.54
N GLY A 41 13.75 14.44 26.29
CA GLY A 41 13.08 15.58 25.66
C GLY A 41 11.71 15.11 25.21
N GLY A 42 10.65 15.66 25.81
CA GLY A 42 9.28 15.30 25.48
C GLY A 42 9.08 15.37 23.97
N ARG A 43 8.76 14.24 23.34
CA ARG A 43 8.32 14.24 21.96
C ARG A 43 7.03 15.06 21.95
N ALA A 44 7.05 16.27 21.38
CA ALA A 44 5.86 16.78 20.73
C ALA A 44 5.39 15.63 19.85
N ALA A 45 4.27 15.01 20.21
CA ALA A 45 3.81 13.80 19.57
C ALA A 45 3.65 14.13 18.09
N SER A 46 4.59 13.66 17.26
CA SER A 46 4.40 13.58 15.83
C SER A 46 3.07 12.86 15.66
N ARG A 47 2.04 13.58 15.20
CA ARG A 47 0.68 13.04 15.13
C ARG A 47 0.80 11.71 14.39
N PRO A 48 0.27 10.60 14.94
CA PRO A 48 0.46 9.29 14.33
C PRO A 48 -0.01 9.36 12.88
N PHE A 49 0.73 8.75 11.95
CA PHE A 49 0.29 8.58 10.56
C PHE A 49 -1.15 8.03 10.58
N GLY A 50 -2.12 8.84 10.16
CA GLY A 50 -3.56 8.55 10.29
C GLY A 50 -4.37 9.63 11.02
N ALA A 51 -3.76 10.42 11.91
CA ALA A 51 -4.46 11.42 12.73
C ALA A 51 -5.07 12.60 11.93
N ALA A 52 -4.77 12.70 10.64
CA ALA A 52 -5.37 13.67 9.72
C ALA A 52 -6.74 13.20 9.19
N PHE A 53 -7.13 11.95 9.42
CA PHE A 53 -8.40 11.35 8.97
C PHE A 53 -9.43 11.20 10.11
N ASP A 54 -9.13 11.72 11.32
CA ASP A 54 -9.98 11.59 12.52
C ASP A 54 -11.19 12.55 12.51
N GLY A 55 -11.26 13.48 11.55
CA GLY A 55 -12.50 14.15 11.22
C GLY A 55 -13.29 13.24 10.28
N GLU A 56 -14.58 13.05 10.51
CA GLU A 56 -15.48 12.38 9.57
C GLU A 56 -16.08 13.44 8.61
N PRO A 57 -15.41 13.84 7.50
CA PRO A 57 -16.11 14.54 6.45
C PRO A 57 -17.03 13.51 5.79
N GLN A 58 -18.34 13.76 5.88
CA GLN A 58 -19.39 12.99 5.22
C GLN A 58 -19.13 12.79 3.71
N ALA A 59 -18.25 13.61 3.13
CA ALA A 59 -17.83 13.62 1.74
C ALA A 59 -17.37 12.27 1.17
N TRP A 60 -16.73 11.37 1.93
CA TRP A 60 -16.23 10.10 1.38
C TRP A 60 -17.11 8.88 1.67
N ARG A 61 -18.20 9.02 2.44
CA ARG A 61 -19.11 7.90 2.75
C ARG A 61 -19.75 7.31 1.50
N GLN A 62 -20.18 8.18 0.58
CA GLN A 62 -20.78 7.74 -0.69
C GLN A 62 -19.77 6.95 -1.54
N LEU A 63 -18.53 7.42 -1.60
CA LEU A 63 -17.45 6.73 -2.32
C LEU A 63 -17.16 5.35 -1.72
N LEU A 64 -17.13 5.21 -0.39
CA LEU A 64 -16.93 3.89 0.23
C LEU A 64 -18.07 2.91 -0.07
N THR A 65 -19.32 3.38 -0.03
CA THR A 65 -20.46 2.55 -0.42
C THR A 65 -20.32 2.10 -1.88
N ALA A 66 -19.99 3.02 -2.78
CA ALA A 66 -19.79 2.71 -4.19
C ALA A 66 -18.64 1.71 -4.43
N LEU A 67 -17.50 1.86 -3.73
CA LEU A 67 -16.40 0.90 -3.77
C LEU A 67 -16.85 -0.50 -3.31
N GLY A 68 -17.71 -0.57 -2.29
CA GLY A 68 -18.33 -1.82 -1.84
C GLY A 68 -19.25 -2.45 -2.89
N GLU A 69 -20.12 -1.66 -3.52
CA GLU A 69 -21.03 -2.12 -4.58
C GLU A 69 -20.27 -2.66 -5.79
N VAL A 70 -19.29 -1.91 -6.27
CA VAL A 70 -18.38 -2.32 -7.34
C VAL A 70 -17.58 -3.56 -6.90
N GLY A 71 -17.09 -3.60 -5.66
CA GLY A 71 -16.42 -4.77 -5.09
C GLY A 71 -17.27 -6.03 -5.19
N ARG A 72 -18.56 -5.97 -4.83
CA ARG A 72 -19.48 -7.10 -4.97
C ARG A 72 -19.66 -7.53 -6.43
N LYS A 73 -19.74 -6.59 -7.38
CA LYS A 73 -19.85 -6.87 -8.82
C LYS A 73 -18.67 -7.71 -9.33
N TYR A 74 -17.46 -7.44 -8.84
CA TYR A 74 -16.24 -8.12 -9.28
C TYR A 74 -15.75 -9.26 -8.36
N GLY A 75 -16.42 -9.48 -7.23
CA GLY A 75 -15.94 -10.40 -6.19
C GLY A 75 -14.63 -9.95 -5.55
N LYS A 76 -14.47 -8.64 -5.33
CA LYS A 76 -13.25 -7.98 -4.85
C LYS A 76 -13.53 -7.13 -3.61
N THR A 77 -12.49 -6.87 -2.82
CA THR A 77 -12.63 -5.98 -1.66
C THR A 77 -12.63 -4.50 -2.08
N PRO A 78 -13.21 -3.58 -1.28
CA PRO A 78 -13.16 -2.15 -1.58
C PRO A 78 -11.73 -1.63 -1.77
N SER A 79 -10.78 -2.13 -0.99
CA SER A 79 -9.35 -1.79 -1.12
C SER A 79 -8.79 -2.20 -2.49
N GLN A 80 -9.10 -3.43 -2.93
CA GLN A 80 -8.68 -3.92 -4.24
C GLN A 80 -9.28 -3.11 -5.40
N VAL A 81 -10.55 -2.71 -5.29
CA VAL A 81 -11.21 -1.85 -6.28
C VAL A 81 -10.53 -0.49 -6.34
N ALA A 82 -10.22 0.12 -5.20
CA ALA A 82 -9.54 1.42 -5.14
C ALA A 82 -8.15 1.37 -5.78
N ILE A 83 -7.35 0.33 -5.47
CA ILE A 83 -6.03 0.12 -6.09
C ILE A 83 -6.19 -0.11 -7.60
N ASN A 84 -7.15 -0.93 -8.03
CA ASN A 84 -7.40 -1.20 -9.44
C ASN A 84 -7.82 0.08 -10.20
N TRP A 85 -8.61 0.96 -9.57
CA TRP A 85 -9.00 2.24 -10.15
C TRP A 85 -7.78 3.11 -10.48
N VAL A 86 -6.81 3.19 -9.56
CA VAL A 86 -5.54 3.92 -9.79
C VAL A 86 -4.76 3.30 -10.96
N LEU A 87 -4.68 1.97 -11.02
CA LEU A 87 -4.04 1.26 -12.14
C LEU A 87 -4.73 1.56 -13.48
N CYS A 88 -6.06 1.70 -13.50
CA CYS A 88 -6.83 2.03 -14.69
C CYS A 88 -6.59 3.48 -15.17
N GLN A 89 -6.12 4.38 -14.30
CA GLN A 89 -5.70 5.73 -14.72
C GLN A 89 -4.32 5.75 -15.40
N GLY A 90 -3.67 4.60 -15.57
CA GLY A 90 -2.30 4.51 -16.09
C GLY A 90 -1.23 4.85 -15.04
N ALA A 91 -1.60 4.94 -13.76
CA ALA A 91 -0.69 5.23 -12.67
C ALA A 91 -0.24 3.94 -11.96
N VAL A 92 0.93 3.99 -11.31
CA VAL A 92 1.43 2.90 -10.45
C VAL A 92 0.99 3.17 -9.01
N ALA A 93 0.18 2.28 -8.45
CA ALA A 93 -0.23 2.36 -7.06
C ALA A 93 0.90 1.92 -6.12
N ILE A 94 1.17 2.69 -5.05
CA ILE A 94 2.15 2.37 -4.01
C ILE A 94 1.40 2.19 -2.67
N PRO A 95 0.59 1.12 -2.51
CA PRO A 95 -0.17 0.93 -1.28
C PRO A 95 0.75 0.50 -0.15
N GLY A 96 0.59 1.14 1.02
CA GLY A 96 1.27 0.70 2.23
C GLY A 96 0.71 -0.63 2.75
N ALA A 97 1.57 -1.46 3.34
CA ALA A 97 1.18 -2.67 4.06
C ALA A 97 2.03 -2.82 5.32
N ARG A 98 1.38 -3.08 6.45
CA ARG A 98 2.03 -3.36 7.75
C ARG A 98 1.94 -4.83 8.15
N SER A 99 1.16 -5.63 7.42
CA SER A 99 1.01 -7.07 7.62
C SER A 99 1.05 -7.82 6.29
N ALA A 100 1.36 -9.12 6.37
CA ALA A 100 1.33 -10.01 5.21
C ALA A 100 -0.08 -10.12 4.59
N SER A 101 -1.13 -10.07 5.42
CA SER A 101 -2.52 -10.10 4.94
C SER A 101 -2.86 -8.87 4.09
N GLN A 102 -2.42 -7.68 4.49
CA GLN A 102 -2.60 -6.44 3.71
C GLN A 102 -1.84 -6.51 2.38
N ALA A 103 -0.61 -7.03 2.39
CA ALA A 103 0.16 -7.21 1.16
C ALA A 103 -0.53 -8.19 0.19
N ALA A 104 -1.05 -9.30 0.70
CA ALA A 104 -1.81 -10.26 -0.10
C ALA A 104 -3.12 -9.68 -0.65
N GLU A 105 -3.85 -8.91 0.16
CA GLU A 105 -5.06 -8.22 -0.28
C GLU A 105 -4.76 -7.22 -1.40
N ASN A 106 -3.74 -6.37 -1.22
CA ASN A 106 -3.30 -5.39 -2.21
C ASN A 106 -2.91 -6.07 -3.53
N ALA A 107 -2.19 -7.20 -3.47
CA ALA A 107 -1.82 -7.98 -4.65
C ALA A 107 -3.04 -8.51 -5.42
N GLY A 108 -4.15 -8.79 -4.73
CA GLY A 108 -5.41 -9.23 -5.34
C GLY A 108 -6.12 -8.17 -6.21
N ALA A 109 -5.63 -6.92 -6.22
CA ALA A 109 -6.05 -5.88 -7.15
C ALA A 109 -5.47 -6.08 -8.57
N MET A 110 -4.45 -6.93 -8.73
CA MET A 110 -3.81 -7.22 -10.00
C MET A 110 -4.56 -8.31 -10.80
N GLY A 111 -4.27 -8.40 -12.11
CA GLY A 111 -4.80 -9.47 -12.98
C GLY A 111 -6.24 -9.27 -13.48
N TRP A 112 -6.87 -8.13 -13.18
CA TRP A 112 -8.18 -7.75 -13.71
C TRP A 112 -8.25 -6.22 -13.91
N ARG A 113 -9.33 -5.74 -14.52
CA ARG A 113 -9.55 -4.32 -14.80
C ARG A 113 -11.01 -3.95 -14.59
N LEU A 114 -11.23 -2.76 -14.04
CA LEU A 114 -12.55 -2.13 -14.02
C LEU A 114 -12.99 -1.75 -15.43
N GLN A 115 -14.30 -1.83 -15.67
CA GLN A 115 -14.91 -1.31 -16.89
C GLN A 115 -14.93 0.23 -16.86
N ALA A 116 -14.98 0.85 -18.04
CA ALA A 116 -14.95 2.31 -18.18
C ALA A 116 -16.08 2.98 -17.37
N GLU A 117 -17.26 2.38 -17.36
CA GLU A 117 -18.44 2.88 -16.65
C GLU A 117 -18.21 2.91 -15.13
N ASP A 118 -17.59 1.87 -14.57
CA ASP A 118 -17.32 1.80 -13.13
C ASP A 118 -16.21 2.79 -12.75
N THR A 119 -15.19 2.96 -13.61
CA THR A 119 -14.14 3.96 -13.36
C THR A 119 -14.69 5.38 -13.38
N ALA A 120 -15.60 5.68 -14.31
CA ALA A 120 -16.28 6.97 -14.41
C ALA A 120 -17.24 7.20 -13.22
N TYR A 121 -17.98 6.18 -12.81
CA TYR A 121 -18.85 6.23 -11.64
C TYR A 121 -18.06 6.58 -10.38
N LEU A 122 -16.96 5.86 -10.10
CA LEU A 122 -16.10 6.14 -8.95
C LEU A 122 -15.46 7.53 -9.02
N ALA A 123 -15.05 7.97 -10.21
CA ALA A 123 -14.50 9.31 -10.41
C ALA A 123 -15.54 10.41 -10.13
N SER A 124 -16.82 10.19 -10.46
CA SER A 124 -17.89 11.17 -10.21
C SER A 124 -18.16 11.44 -8.73
N LEU A 125 -17.85 10.46 -7.87
CA LEU A 125 -17.98 10.55 -6.42
C LEU A 125 -16.69 11.04 -5.73
N GLY A 126 -15.56 11.02 -6.44
CA GLY A 126 -14.26 11.42 -5.91
C GLY A 126 -14.14 12.94 -5.78
N ALA A 127 -13.65 13.41 -4.63
CA ALA A 127 -13.24 14.80 -4.46
C ALA A 127 -11.85 15.03 -5.08
N ARG A 128 -11.61 16.23 -5.64
CA ARG A 128 -10.25 16.63 -6.02
C ARG A 128 -9.43 16.90 -4.75
N GLY A 129 -8.28 16.24 -4.62
CA GLY A 129 -7.33 16.52 -3.55
C GLY A 129 -6.75 17.94 -3.67
N GLN A 130 -6.43 18.56 -2.54
CA GLN A 130 -5.65 19.79 -2.48
C GLN A 130 -4.19 19.46 -2.15
N THR A 131 -3.24 20.18 -2.74
CA THR A 131 -1.80 19.96 -2.48
C THR A 131 -1.32 20.54 -1.15
N SER A 132 -2.17 21.28 -0.44
CA SER A 132 -1.89 21.83 0.90
C SER A 132 -1.74 20.75 1.97
N ASP A 133 -2.26 19.55 1.74
CA ASP A 133 -2.30 18.47 2.72
C ASP A 133 -1.01 17.64 2.74
N PHE A 134 -0.08 17.90 1.81
CA PHE A 134 1.29 17.41 1.90
C PHE A 134 2.04 18.24 2.94
N GLN A 135 2.14 17.69 4.16
CA GLN A 135 2.91 18.26 5.27
C GLN A 135 4.35 18.53 4.81
N HIS A 136 4.65 19.79 4.50
CA HIS A 136 6.01 20.30 4.55
C HIS A 136 6.29 20.49 6.04
N GLY A 137 7.29 19.75 6.55
CA GLY A 137 7.75 19.86 7.93
C GLY A 137 8.43 21.19 8.21
#